data_AF-A0A3A8EZV5-F1
#
_entry.id   AF-A0A3A8EZV5-F1
#
_cell.length_a   1.000
_cell.length_b   1.000
_cell.length_c   1.000
_cell.angle_alpha   90.00
_cell.angle_beta   90.00
_cell.angle_gamma   90.00
#
_symmetry.space_group_name_H-M   'P 1'
#
loop_
_entity.id
_entity.type
_entity.pdbx_description
1 polymer ?
#
loop_
_entity_poly.entity_id
_entity_poly.type
_entity_poly.pdbx_seq_one_letter_code
_entity_poly.pdbx_strand_id
1 'polypeptide(L)'
;MWKNIRIAILLLILLVVIINNWRDQNQNWDRPIVVLLHPINADGLSSTQNYIQHLQSPSFLEVKTYLEQQSGNYRQPIHVILKLGRTLTDQPPKVPNAASILNVMWWSLKFRFYAWRQRISADQPTSVTLYLNYYDPQHVNELKHSTALEKGRIGTVNLFASNKQNSQNNIVLTHELLHAFGATDKYNLQTGQPLFPIGYAKPEQQPLYPQKQAELMAGRLPVSDQQNRMPESLKQTIINALTAQEVGWSK
;
A
#
# COMPACT_ATOMS: atom_id res chain seq x y z
N MET A 1 -15.65 -38.16 -21.63
CA MET A 1 -16.52 -37.02 -21.22
C MET A 1 -15.93 -36.24 -20.05
N TRP A 2 -15.57 -36.89 -18.94
CA TRP A 2 -14.96 -36.25 -17.75
C TRP A 2 -13.69 -35.43 -18.03
N LYS A 3 -12.79 -35.94 -18.91
CA LYS A 3 -11.59 -35.21 -19.35
C LYS A 3 -11.93 -33.85 -19.97
N ASN A 4 -12.95 -33.80 -20.83
CA ASN A 4 -13.34 -32.59 -21.56
C ASN A 4 -14.03 -31.59 -20.62
N ILE A 5 -14.87 -32.07 -19.70
CA ILE A 5 -15.49 -31.23 -18.66
C ILE A 5 -14.42 -30.62 -17.75
N ARG A 6 -13.46 -31.42 -17.28
CA ARG A 6 -12.34 -30.93 -16.45
C ARG A 6 -11.52 -29.88 -17.18
N ILE A 7 -11.19 -30.10 -18.46
CA ILE A 7 -10.45 -29.14 -19.28
C ILE A 7 -11.26 -27.84 -19.45
N ALA A 8 -12.56 -27.92 -19.74
CA ALA A 8 -13.42 -26.75 -19.85
C ALA A 8 -13.48 -25.93 -18.55
N ILE A 9 -13.60 -26.59 -17.39
CA ILE A 9 -13.57 -25.93 -16.08
C ILE A 9 -12.23 -25.23 -15.86
N LEU A 10 -11.11 -25.90 -16.13
CA LEU A 10 -9.77 -25.30 -15.98
C LEU A 10 -9.55 -24.11 -16.91
N LEU A 11 -10.03 -24.17 -18.16
CA LEU A 11 -9.97 -23.05 -19.10
C LEU A 11 -10.83 -21.87 -18.65
N LEU A 12 -12.01 -22.13 -18.07
CA LEU A 12 -12.87 -21.07 -17.54
C LEU A 12 -12.24 -20.40 -16.31
N ILE A 13 -11.66 -21.17 -15.39
CA ILE A 13 -10.88 -20.63 -14.26
C ILE A 13 -9.71 -19.79 -14.78
N LEU A 14 -8.96 -20.30 -15.77
CA LEU A 14 -7.85 -19.58 -16.37
C LEU A 14 -8.30 -18.27 -17.03
N LEU A 15 -9.41 -18.29 -17.76
CA LEU A 15 -9.99 -17.09 -18.39
C LEU A 15 -10.36 -16.04 -17.33
N VAL A 16 -11.01 -16.44 -16.25
CA VAL A 16 -11.35 -15.53 -15.13
C VAL A 16 -10.08 -14.93 -14.51
N VAL A 17 -9.03 -15.74 -14.30
CA VAL A 17 -7.74 -15.28 -13.77
C VAL A 17 -7.09 -14.28 -14.73
N ILE A 18 -7.07 -14.54 -16.04
CA ILE A 18 -6.51 -13.64 -17.05
C ILE A 18 -7.25 -12.30 -17.06
N ILE A 19 -8.59 -12.32 -17.10
CA ILE A 19 -9.40 -11.09 -17.12
C ILE A 19 -9.17 -10.27 -15.85
N ASN A 20 -9.14 -10.90 -14.68
CA ASN A 20 -8.91 -10.20 -13.42
C ASN A 20 -7.49 -9.60 -13.36
N ASN A 21 -6.47 -10.35 -13.77
CA ASN A 21 -5.10 -9.83 -13.82
C ASN A 21 -4.96 -8.65 -14.80
N TRP A 22 -5.62 -8.72 -15.96
CA TRP A 22 -5.63 -7.61 -16.91
C TRP A 22 -6.31 -6.36 -16.33
N ARG A 23 -7.44 -6.52 -15.64
CA ARG A 23 -8.12 -5.41 -14.95
C ARG A 23 -7.28 -4.81 -13.83
N ASP A 24 -6.57 -5.67 -13.08
CA ASP A 24 -5.68 -5.21 -12.01
C ASP A 24 -4.58 -4.32 -12.58
N GLN A 25 -4.00 -4.70 -13.73
CA GLN A 25 -2.96 -3.94 -14.44
C GLN A 25 -3.47 -2.71 -15.22
N ASN A 26 -4.75 -2.69 -15.60
CA ASN A 26 -5.36 -1.62 -16.39
C ASN A 26 -6.43 -0.90 -15.57
N GLN A 27 -6.02 -0.26 -14.47
CA GLN A 27 -6.94 0.45 -13.60
C GLN A 27 -7.69 1.55 -14.37
N ASN A 28 -9.03 1.49 -14.35
CA ASN A 28 -9.84 2.59 -14.83
C ASN A 28 -10.00 3.66 -13.73
N TRP A 29 -9.17 4.69 -13.83
CA TRP A 29 -9.13 5.84 -12.93
C TRP A 29 -10.29 6.83 -13.08
N ASP A 30 -11.17 6.66 -14.09
CA ASP A 30 -12.38 7.47 -14.25
C ASP A 30 -13.53 6.97 -13.35
N ARG A 31 -13.33 5.84 -12.67
CA ARG A 31 -14.27 5.29 -11.70
C ARG A 31 -13.77 5.53 -10.27
N PRO A 32 -14.68 5.69 -9.29
CA PRO A 32 -14.32 5.74 -7.88
C PRO A 32 -13.42 4.58 -7.44
N ILE A 33 -12.32 4.91 -6.78
CA ILE A 33 -11.40 3.96 -6.18
C ILE A 33 -11.83 3.72 -4.74
N VAL A 34 -12.46 2.57 -4.47
CA VAL A 34 -12.90 2.23 -3.12
C VAL A 34 -11.82 1.40 -2.43
N VAL A 35 -11.21 1.95 -1.38
CA VAL A 35 -10.20 1.25 -0.57
C VAL A 35 -10.83 0.86 0.76
N LEU A 36 -10.84 -0.45 1.06
CA LEU A 36 -11.33 -0.98 2.33
C LEU A 36 -10.17 -1.21 3.29
N LEU A 37 -10.27 -0.65 4.49
CA LEU A 37 -9.22 -0.66 5.50
C LEU A 37 -9.67 -1.49 6.70
N HIS A 38 -9.10 -2.68 6.90
CA HIS A 38 -9.41 -3.52 8.05
C HIS A 38 -8.34 -3.34 9.14
N PRO A 39 -8.65 -2.70 10.28
CA PRO A 39 -7.70 -2.61 11.38
C PRO A 39 -7.57 -3.95 12.11
N ILE A 40 -6.35 -4.25 12.55
CA ILE A 40 -5.98 -5.48 13.24
C ILE A 40 -5.10 -5.11 14.43
N ASN A 41 -5.45 -5.61 15.61
CA ASN A 41 -4.58 -5.55 16.77
C ASN A 41 -3.48 -6.61 16.61
N ALA A 42 -2.30 -6.20 16.14
CA ALA A 42 -1.27 -7.13 15.71
C ALA A 42 -0.35 -7.59 16.86
N ASP A 43 -0.28 -6.82 17.95
CA ASP A 43 0.46 -7.16 19.17
C ASP A 43 -0.41 -7.72 20.30
N GLY A 44 -1.74 -7.65 20.17
CA GLY A 44 -2.68 -8.17 21.16
C GLY A 44 -2.79 -7.28 22.41
N LEU A 45 -2.24 -6.07 22.40
CA LEU A 45 -2.25 -5.18 23.56
C LEU A 45 -3.58 -4.42 23.68
N SER A 46 -3.96 -4.13 24.93
CA SER A 46 -5.18 -3.36 25.21
C SER A 46 -5.06 -1.90 24.75
N SER A 47 -3.86 -1.31 24.81
CA SER A 47 -3.56 0.02 24.28
C SER A 47 -3.84 0.10 22.77
N THR A 48 -3.35 -0.87 21.99
CA THR A 48 -3.62 -1.00 20.56
C THR A 48 -5.11 -1.19 20.29
N GLN A 49 -5.79 -2.03 21.07
CA GLN A 49 -7.22 -2.25 20.92
C GLN A 49 -8.03 -0.96 21.15
N ASN A 50 -7.67 -0.21 22.19
CA ASN A 50 -8.30 1.07 22.51
C ASN A 50 -8.07 2.10 21.41
N TYR A 51 -6.86 2.17 20.85
CA TYR A 51 -6.59 3.03 19.69
C TYR A 51 -7.49 2.67 18.50
N ILE A 52 -7.58 1.38 18.15
CA ILE A 52 -8.42 0.92 17.03
C ILE A 52 -9.90 1.27 17.23
N GLN A 53 -10.42 1.15 18.45
CA GLN A 53 -11.83 1.50 18.75
C GLN A 53 -12.15 2.98 18.53
N HIS A 54 -11.14 3.85 18.59
CA HIS A 54 -11.28 5.29 18.35
C HIS A 54 -10.85 5.69 16.93
N LEU A 55 -10.44 4.74 16.07
CA LEU A 55 -10.20 5.04 14.65
C LEU A 55 -11.51 5.43 13.96
N GLN A 56 -11.47 6.51 13.20
CA GLN A 56 -12.62 7.01 12.47
C GLN A 56 -12.25 7.29 11.01
N SER A 57 -13.24 7.28 10.10
CA SER A 57 -13.00 7.57 8.69
C SER A 57 -12.23 8.88 8.41
N PRO A 58 -12.44 10.00 9.16
CA PRO A 58 -11.65 11.21 8.99
C PRO A 58 -10.14 11.03 9.21
N SER A 59 -9.71 10.00 9.95
CA SER A 59 -8.29 9.71 10.17
C SER A 59 -7.51 9.47 8.87
N PHE A 60 -8.20 9.09 7.79
CA PHE A 60 -7.59 8.80 6.50
C PHE A 60 -7.84 9.90 5.45
N LEU A 61 -8.47 11.02 5.82
CA LEU A 61 -8.79 12.09 4.87
C LEU A 61 -7.53 12.66 4.19
N GLU A 62 -6.42 12.76 4.92
CA GLU A 62 -5.14 13.23 4.35
C GLU A 62 -4.66 12.35 3.19
N VAL A 63 -4.76 11.03 3.32
CA VAL A 63 -4.39 10.07 2.27
C VAL A 63 -5.26 10.26 1.03
N LYS A 64 -6.59 10.38 1.21
CA LYS A 64 -7.53 10.66 0.12
C LYS A 64 -7.14 11.96 -0.59
N THR A 65 -7.06 13.07 0.14
CA THR A 65 -6.79 14.38 -0.43
C THR A 65 -5.45 14.41 -1.15
N TYR A 66 -4.42 13.80 -0.57
CA TYR A 66 -3.10 13.71 -1.18
C TYR A 66 -3.15 13.01 -2.54
N LEU A 67 -3.76 11.83 -2.63
CA LEU A 67 -3.84 11.06 -3.88
C LEU A 67 -4.60 11.82 -4.97
N GLU A 68 -5.73 12.43 -4.63
CA GLU A 68 -6.54 13.23 -5.57
C GLU A 68 -5.74 14.43 -6.07
N GLN A 69 -5.03 15.15 -5.18
CA GLN A 69 -4.18 16.28 -5.55
C GLN A 69 -2.99 15.87 -6.42
N GLN A 70 -2.23 14.84 -6.03
CA GLN A 70 -1.07 14.39 -6.79
C GLN A 70 -1.46 13.88 -8.17
N SER A 71 -2.56 13.13 -8.29
CA SER A 71 -3.05 12.67 -9.59
C SER A 71 -3.44 13.82 -10.52
N GLY A 72 -3.92 14.94 -9.95
CA GLY A 72 -4.30 16.16 -10.67
C GLY A 72 -3.14 16.81 -11.44
N ASN A 73 -1.90 16.53 -11.06
CA ASN A 73 -0.71 17.02 -11.76
C ASN A 73 -0.45 16.29 -13.10
N TYR A 74 -1.06 15.12 -13.30
CA TYR A 74 -0.79 14.24 -14.45
C TYR A 74 -2.02 13.97 -15.31
N ARG A 75 -3.22 14.08 -14.72
CA ARG A 75 -4.51 13.79 -15.34
C ARG A 75 -5.63 14.53 -14.62
N GLN A 76 -6.88 14.32 -15.04
CA GLN A 76 -8.02 14.71 -14.22
C GLN A 76 -7.94 14.03 -12.85
N PRO A 77 -8.15 14.76 -11.74
CA PRO A 77 -8.07 14.21 -10.40
C PRO A 77 -8.91 12.95 -10.26
N ILE A 78 -8.32 11.90 -9.69
CA ILE A 78 -9.03 10.66 -9.40
C ILE A 78 -10.04 10.88 -8.27
N HIS A 79 -10.95 9.94 -8.07
CA HIS A 79 -11.87 9.96 -6.94
C HIS A 79 -11.59 8.79 -6.00
N VAL A 80 -11.17 9.05 -4.77
CA VAL A 80 -10.80 8.01 -3.80
C VAL A 80 -11.80 7.97 -2.64
N ILE A 81 -12.30 6.78 -2.32
CA ILE A 81 -13.20 6.54 -1.19
C ILE A 81 -12.50 5.57 -0.23
N LEU A 82 -12.06 6.08 0.91
CA LEU A 82 -11.48 5.26 1.98
C LEU A 82 -12.59 4.84 2.93
N LYS A 83 -12.77 3.53 3.12
CA LYS A 83 -13.76 2.94 4.01
C LYS A 83 -13.05 2.20 5.12
N LEU A 84 -13.30 2.62 6.36
CA LEU A 84 -12.92 1.84 7.52
C LEU A 84 -13.85 0.63 7.63
N GLY A 85 -13.27 -0.57 7.55
CA GLY A 85 -13.96 -1.84 7.69
C GLY A 85 -14.00 -2.31 9.13
N ARG A 86 -14.48 -3.54 9.32
CA ARG A 86 -14.49 -4.22 10.62
C ARG A 86 -13.07 -4.47 11.13
N THR A 87 -12.89 -4.38 12.44
CA THR A 87 -11.69 -4.90 13.12
C THR A 87 -11.63 -6.41 12.98
N LEU A 88 -10.49 -6.95 12.53
CA LEU A 88 -10.29 -8.38 12.40
C LEU A 88 -9.46 -8.93 13.56
N THR A 89 -9.84 -10.11 14.04
CA THR A 89 -9.13 -10.86 15.08
C THR A 89 -8.08 -11.80 14.48
N ASP A 90 -8.38 -12.36 13.30
CA ASP A 90 -7.45 -13.22 12.58
C ASP A 90 -6.39 -12.37 11.88
N GLN A 91 -5.11 -12.61 12.17
CA GLN A 91 -4.01 -11.90 11.53
C GLN A 91 -3.74 -12.42 10.11
N PRO A 92 -3.32 -11.55 9.17
CA PRO A 92 -2.85 -11.97 7.86
C PRO A 92 -1.59 -12.84 7.97
N PRO A 93 -1.28 -13.69 6.98
CA PRO A 93 -0.06 -14.47 6.99
C PRO A 93 1.17 -13.54 7.00
N LYS A 94 2.12 -13.81 7.90
CA LYS A 94 3.36 -13.03 8.02
C LYS A 94 4.15 -13.08 6.72
N VAL A 95 4.62 -11.90 6.28
CA VAL A 95 5.53 -11.77 5.14
C VAL A 95 6.82 -12.54 5.45
N PRO A 96 7.32 -13.39 4.54
CA PRO A 96 8.53 -14.17 4.78
C PRO A 96 9.77 -13.26 4.86
N ASN A 97 10.63 -13.46 5.88
CA ASN A 97 11.86 -12.68 6.06
C ASN A 97 12.94 -12.97 5.00
N ALA A 98 12.87 -14.13 4.31
CA ALA A 98 13.85 -14.58 3.33
C ALA A 98 13.23 -14.64 1.94
N ALA A 99 13.84 -13.89 1.00
CA ALA A 99 13.39 -13.70 -0.38
C ALA A 99 13.62 -14.92 -1.29
N SER A 100 13.24 -16.12 -0.85
CA SER A 100 13.07 -17.24 -1.78
C SER A 100 11.79 -17.02 -2.58
N ILE A 101 11.90 -17.04 -3.92
CA ILE A 101 10.76 -16.87 -4.83
C ILE A 101 9.64 -17.85 -4.50
N LEU A 102 9.99 -19.10 -4.12
CA LEU A 102 9.01 -20.10 -3.70
C LEU A 102 8.26 -19.68 -2.42
N ASN A 103 8.97 -19.11 -1.44
CA ASN A 103 8.35 -18.63 -0.20
C ASN A 103 7.42 -17.44 -0.46
N VAL A 104 7.80 -16.52 -1.34
CA VAL A 104 6.97 -15.38 -1.75
C VAL A 104 5.72 -15.87 -2.48
N MET A 105 5.85 -16.80 -3.43
CA MET A 105 4.71 -17.38 -4.12
C MET A 105 3.76 -18.07 -3.13
N TRP A 106 4.27 -18.92 -2.26
CA TRP A 106 3.48 -19.62 -1.26
C TRP A 106 2.76 -18.67 -0.28
N TRP A 107 3.46 -17.63 0.16
CA TRP A 107 2.86 -16.56 0.96
C TRP A 107 1.73 -15.85 0.19
N SER A 108 1.94 -15.53 -1.08
CA SER A 108 0.92 -14.85 -1.89
C SER A 108 -0.38 -15.68 -2.01
N LEU A 109 -0.25 -17.01 -2.13
CA LEU A 109 -1.37 -17.95 -2.13
C LEU A 109 -2.10 -17.95 -0.78
N LYS A 110 -1.36 -18.04 0.32
CA LYS A 110 -1.92 -17.96 1.68
C LYS A 110 -2.64 -16.63 1.92
N PHE A 111 -2.07 -15.53 1.44
CA PHE A 111 -2.65 -14.20 1.65
C PHE A 111 -3.94 -14.01 0.85
N ARG A 112 -3.98 -14.49 -0.41
CA ARG A 112 -5.23 -14.53 -1.20
C ARG A 112 -6.29 -15.40 -0.55
N PHE A 113 -5.92 -16.57 -0.02
CA PHE A 113 -6.85 -17.43 0.71
C PHE A 113 -7.39 -16.76 1.98
N TYR A 114 -6.50 -16.11 2.75
CA TYR A 114 -6.89 -15.31 3.90
C TYR A 114 -7.88 -14.21 3.50
N ALA A 115 -7.57 -13.43 2.46
CA ALA A 115 -8.44 -12.35 2.01
C ALA A 115 -9.82 -12.84 1.56
N TRP A 116 -9.86 -13.96 0.84
CA TRP A 116 -11.12 -14.63 0.47
C TRP A 116 -11.93 -15.04 1.71
N ARG A 117 -11.29 -15.64 2.73
CA ARG A 117 -11.94 -16.05 3.98
C ARG A 117 -12.49 -14.87 4.77
N GLN A 118 -11.82 -13.71 4.71
CA GLN A 118 -12.26 -12.52 5.43
C GLN A 118 -13.39 -11.74 4.74
N ARG A 119 -13.70 -12.06 3.48
CA ARG A 119 -14.76 -11.39 2.74
C ARG A 119 -16.13 -11.78 3.29
N ILE A 120 -16.91 -10.80 3.69
CA ILE A 120 -18.32 -11.00 4.08
C ILE A 120 -19.25 -10.34 3.07
N SER A 121 -20.49 -10.80 2.96
CA SER A 121 -21.46 -10.26 1.98
C SER A 121 -21.77 -8.77 2.17
N ALA A 122 -21.54 -8.22 3.37
CA ALA A 122 -21.70 -6.80 3.66
C ALA A 122 -20.56 -5.94 3.07
N ASP A 123 -19.42 -6.54 2.72
CA ASP A 123 -18.32 -5.83 2.07
C ASP A 123 -18.75 -5.48 0.65
N GLN A 124 -18.98 -4.19 0.41
CA GLN A 124 -19.25 -3.65 -0.93
C GLN A 124 -18.07 -3.96 -1.87
N PRO A 125 -18.28 -4.00 -3.20
CA PRO A 125 -17.17 -4.16 -4.14
C PRO A 125 -16.08 -3.09 -3.90
N THR A 126 -14.85 -3.55 -3.69
CA THR A 126 -13.69 -2.70 -3.42
C THR A 126 -12.69 -2.77 -4.56
N SER A 127 -11.99 -1.66 -4.77
CA SER A 127 -10.87 -1.59 -5.70
C SER A 127 -9.60 -2.15 -5.06
N VAL A 128 -9.40 -1.93 -3.76
CA VAL A 128 -8.25 -2.41 -2.97
C VAL A 128 -8.71 -2.74 -1.56
N THR A 129 -8.16 -3.80 -0.94
CA THR A 129 -8.37 -4.11 0.48
C THR A 129 -7.03 -4.14 1.23
N LEU A 130 -6.88 -3.30 2.24
CA LEU A 130 -5.69 -3.21 3.07
C LEU A 130 -5.97 -3.70 4.50
N TYR A 131 -5.09 -4.54 5.01
CA TYR A 131 -5.11 -5.07 6.37
C TYR A 131 -4.09 -4.29 7.20
N LEU A 132 -4.58 -3.43 8.08
CA LEU A 132 -3.80 -2.48 8.86
C LEU A 132 -3.43 -3.11 10.21
N ASN A 133 -2.22 -3.65 10.30
CA ASN A 133 -1.66 -4.22 11.50
C ASN A 133 -1.12 -3.09 12.40
N TYR A 134 -1.83 -2.80 13.49
CA TYR A 134 -1.42 -1.79 14.45
C TYR A 134 -0.57 -2.40 15.57
N TYR A 135 0.47 -1.66 15.96
CA TYR A 135 1.39 -2.00 17.05
C TYR A 135 1.58 -0.80 17.99
N ASP A 136 1.65 -1.04 19.29
CA ASP A 136 1.93 -0.03 20.30
C ASP A 136 3.40 0.44 20.20
N PRO A 137 3.64 1.74 19.92
CA PRO A 137 4.99 2.27 19.80
C PRO A 137 5.79 2.26 21.11
N GLN A 138 5.18 2.03 22.26
CA GLN A 138 5.90 1.85 23.53
C GLN A 138 6.58 0.48 23.63
N HIS A 139 6.10 -0.49 22.86
CA HIS A 139 6.57 -1.88 22.87
C HIS A 139 7.33 -2.25 21.59
N VAL A 140 7.06 -1.54 20.49
CA VAL A 140 7.73 -1.72 19.20
C VAL A 140 8.24 -0.36 18.74
N ASN A 141 9.57 -0.20 18.67
CA ASN A 141 10.17 1.08 18.23
C ASN A 141 10.36 1.16 16.71
N GLU A 142 10.40 0.01 16.03
CA GLU A 142 10.55 -0.09 14.59
C GLU A 142 9.60 -1.16 14.03
N LEU A 143 8.82 -0.78 13.03
CA LEU A 143 7.94 -1.69 12.34
C LEU A 143 8.73 -2.42 11.25
N LYS A 144 8.49 -3.74 11.15
CA LYS A 144 8.93 -4.50 9.97
C LYS A 144 8.30 -3.91 8.72
N HIS A 145 8.98 -4.03 7.58
CA HIS A 145 8.48 -3.56 6.29
C HIS A 145 7.04 -4.04 6.05
N SER A 146 6.19 -3.09 5.66
CA SER A 146 4.86 -3.35 5.12
C SER A 146 4.98 -3.96 3.73
N THR A 147 3.93 -4.60 3.22
CA THR A 147 3.97 -5.20 1.88
C THR A 147 2.57 -5.27 1.27
N ALA A 148 2.41 -4.75 0.06
CA ALA A 148 1.23 -4.94 -0.76
C ALA A 148 1.47 -5.91 -1.93
N LEU A 149 0.46 -6.73 -2.24
CA LEU A 149 0.41 -7.50 -3.49
C LEU A 149 -0.36 -6.69 -4.53
N GLU A 150 0.35 -6.17 -5.53
CA GLU A 150 -0.21 -5.56 -6.73
C GLU A 150 -1.27 -6.48 -7.36
N LYS A 151 -0.89 -7.72 -7.67
CA LYS A 151 -1.78 -8.72 -8.24
C LYS A 151 -2.72 -9.23 -7.15
N GLY A 152 -4.02 -8.96 -7.29
CA GLY A 152 -5.05 -9.27 -6.31
C GLY A 152 -5.43 -8.10 -5.40
N ARG A 153 -4.75 -6.95 -5.49
CA ARG A 153 -5.12 -5.68 -4.84
C ARG A 153 -5.42 -5.80 -3.35
N ILE A 154 -4.57 -6.57 -2.69
CA ILE A 154 -4.59 -6.78 -1.24
C ILE A 154 -3.23 -6.42 -0.67
N GLY A 155 -3.21 -5.74 0.46
CA GLY A 155 -1.96 -5.37 1.11
C GLY A 155 -2.02 -5.47 2.61
N THR A 156 -0.87 -5.71 3.23
CA THR A 156 -0.72 -5.66 4.68
C THR A 156 0.17 -4.49 5.04
N VAL A 157 -0.31 -3.64 5.94
CA VAL A 157 0.36 -2.39 6.31
C VAL A 157 0.59 -2.43 7.81
N ASN A 158 1.85 -2.37 8.23
CA ASN A 158 2.22 -2.25 9.62
C ASN A 158 2.23 -0.77 10.00
N LEU A 159 1.49 -0.40 11.04
CA LEU A 159 1.28 0.98 11.49
C LEU A 159 1.43 1.06 13.01
N PHE A 160 1.72 2.26 13.53
CA PHE A 160 1.74 2.49 14.97
C PHE A 160 0.36 2.87 15.50
N ALA A 161 -0.02 2.31 16.65
CA ALA A 161 -1.26 2.59 17.36
C ALA A 161 -1.17 3.87 18.21
N SER A 162 -0.82 5.00 17.57
CA SER A 162 -0.58 6.26 18.27
C SER A 162 -0.85 7.47 17.40
N ASN A 163 -1.50 8.47 18.00
CA ASN A 163 -1.80 9.74 17.33
C ASN A 163 -0.54 10.52 16.95
N LYS A 164 0.57 10.35 17.69
CA LYS A 164 1.86 11.01 17.38
C LYS A 164 2.45 10.53 16.05
N GLN A 165 2.08 9.33 15.61
CA GLN A 165 2.57 8.70 14.39
C GLN A 165 1.53 8.73 13.25
N ASN A 166 0.38 9.41 13.41
CA ASN A 166 -0.67 9.42 12.38
C ASN A 166 -0.14 9.92 11.02
N SER A 167 0.65 10.99 11.01
CA SER A 167 1.23 11.53 9.77
C SER A 167 2.20 10.56 9.09
N GLN A 168 3.04 9.87 9.87
CA GLN A 168 3.95 8.84 9.37
C GLN A 168 3.20 7.61 8.88
N ASN A 169 2.18 7.17 9.62
CA ASN A 169 1.28 6.09 9.21
C ASN A 169 0.61 6.40 7.87
N ASN A 170 0.21 7.66 7.63
CA ASN A 170 -0.38 8.08 6.36
C ASN A 170 0.62 7.98 5.18
N ILE A 171 1.90 8.27 5.41
CA ILE A 171 2.96 8.05 4.40
C ILE A 171 3.04 6.55 4.05
N VAL A 172 3.19 5.69 5.06
CA VAL A 172 3.31 4.24 4.87
C VAL A 172 2.06 3.69 4.19
N LEU A 173 0.87 4.08 4.63
CA LEU A 173 -0.39 3.65 4.05
C LEU A 173 -0.51 4.04 2.58
N THR A 174 -0.13 5.27 2.23
CA THR A 174 -0.20 5.77 0.84
C THR A 174 0.81 5.05 -0.05
N HIS A 175 2.03 4.82 0.46
CA HIS A 175 3.08 4.07 -0.23
C HIS A 175 2.62 2.65 -0.58
N GLU A 176 2.10 1.90 0.41
CA GLU A 176 1.57 0.55 0.19
C GLU A 176 0.33 0.52 -0.71
N LEU A 177 -0.51 1.54 -0.63
CA LEU A 177 -1.66 1.66 -1.53
C LEU A 177 -1.21 1.85 -2.99
N LEU A 178 -0.15 2.61 -3.25
CA LEU A 178 0.39 2.77 -4.61
C LEU A 178 1.02 1.48 -5.15
N HIS A 179 1.66 0.67 -4.29
CA HIS A 179 2.08 -0.68 -4.68
C HIS A 179 0.92 -1.56 -5.14
N ALA A 180 -0.27 -1.43 -4.54
CA ALA A 180 -1.47 -2.14 -5.00
C ALA A 180 -1.91 -1.73 -6.43
N PHE A 181 -1.40 -0.61 -6.95
CA PHE A 181 -1.60 -0.14 -8.32
C PHE A 181 -0.36 -0.27 -9.22
N GLY A 182 0.70 -0.95 -8.76
CA GLY A 182 1.87 -1.28 -9.59
C GLY A 182 3.06 -0.33 -9.45
N ALA A 183 3.02 0.65 -8.54
CA ALA A 183 4.19 1.46 -8.24
C ALA A 183 5.35 0.58 -7.74
N THR A 184 6.58 0.92 -8.10
CA THR A 184 7.78 0.23 -7.61
C THR A 184 8.61 1.12 -6.69
N ASP A 185 9.31 0.48 -5.75
CA ASP A 185 10.21 1.17 -4.82
C ASP A 185 11.29 1.97 -5.57
N LYS A 186 11.54 3.21 -5.11
CA LYS A 186 12.59 4.10 -5.65
C LYS A 186 13.77 4.23 -4.70
N TYR A 187 14.01 3.21 -3.88
CA TYR A 187 15.13 3.13 -2.96
C TYR A 187 15.85 1.79 -3.09
N ASN A 188 17.10 1.74 -2.65
CA ASN A 188 17.87 0.51 -2.60
C ASN A 188 17.36 -0.36 -1.43
N LEU A 189 16.88 -1.57 -1.72
CA LEU A 189 16.30 -2.48 -0.72
C LEU A 189 17.28 -2.92 0.38
N GLN A 190 18.60 -2.87 0.13
CA GLN A 190 19.62 -3.23 1.12
C GLN A 190 19.96 -2.07 2.05
N THR A 191 20.00 -0.84 1.54
CA THR A 191 20.47 0.33 2.29
C THR A 191 19.36 1.29 2.72
N GLY A 192 18.16 1.16 2.15
CA GLY A 192 17.05 2.10 2.33
C GLY A 192 17.28 3.48 1.71
N GLN A 193 18.37 3.67 0.95
CA GLN A 193 18.72 4.96 0.36
C GLN A 193 17.89 5.23 -0.89
N PRO A 194 17.26 6.41 -1.04
CA PRO A 194 16.64 6.83 -2.28
C PRO A 194 17.61 6.76 -3.47
N LEU A 195 17.17 6.20 -4.59
CA LEU A 195 17.99 6.03 -5.79
C LEU A 195 18.03 7.33 -6.59
N PHE A 196 19.18 7.99 -6.73
CA PHE A 196 19.27 9.15 -7.62
C PHE A 196 19.23 8.72 -9.11
N PRO A 197 18.49 9.41 -10.00
CA PRO A 197 17.61 10.55 -9.72
C PRO A 197 16.16 10.15 -9.34
N ILE A 198 15.74 8.91 -9.61
CA ILE A 198 14.33 8.49 -9.61
C ILE A 198 13.63 8.51 -8.24
N GLY A 199 14.39 8.42 -7.15
CA GLY A 199 13.93 8.48 -5.76
C GLY A 199 14.08 9.86 -5.12
N TYR A 200 14.47 10.88 -5.88
CA TYR A 200 14.58 12.25 -5.42
C TYR A 200 13.35 13.03 -5.88
N ALA A 201 12.77 13.86 -5.01
CA ALA A 201 11.62 14.67 -5.38
C ALA A 201 11.97 15.68 -6.49
N LYS A 202 13.13 16.34 -6.36
CA LYS A 202 13.62 17.33 -7.32
C LYS A 202 15.10 17.09 -7.58
N PRO A 203 15.46 16.10 -8.41
CA PRO A 203 16.85 15.76 -8.70
C PRO A 203 17.64 16.93 -9.32
N GLU A 204 16.95 17.92 -9.89
CA GLU A 204 17.50 19.15 -10.47
C GLU A 204 17.66 20.31 -9.46
N GLN A 205 17.20 20.16 -8.21
CA GLN A 205 17.31 21.19 -7.18
C GLN A 205 18.77 21.63 -6.95
N GLN A 206 18.99 22.93 -6.74
CA GLN A 206 20.29 23.48 -6.34
C GLN A 206 20.15 24.34 -5.06
N PRO A 207 20.90 24.04 -3.97
CA PRO A 207 21.76 22.86 -3.80
C PRO A 207 20.93 21.56 -3.79
N LEU A 208 21.54 20.44 -4.21
CA LEU A 208 20.86 19.13 -4.29
C LEU A 208 20.34 18.67 -2.92
N TYR A 209 21.10 18.99 -1.87
CA TYR A 209 20.82 18.61 -0.49
C TYR A 209 20.65 19.83 0.43
N PRO A 210 19.83 19.72 1.48
CA PRO A 210 18.81 18.69 1.67
C PRO A 210 17.70 18.83 0.62
N GLN A 211 17.11 17.72 0.19
CA GLN A 211 15.89 17.77 -0.61
C GLN A 211 14.76 18.35 0.26
N LYS A 212 13.93 19.23 -0.31
CA LYS A 212 12.81 19.83 0.44
C LYS A 212 11.65 18.85 0.66
N GLN A 213 11.51 17.89 -0.25
CA GLN A 213 10.47 16.86 -0.25
C GLN A 213 11.08 15.50 -0.60
N ALA A 214 10.40 14.42 -0.25
CA ALA A 214 10.75 13.07 -0.68
C ALA A 214 9.88 12.63 -1.85
N GLU A 215 10.42 11.80 -2.73
CA GLU A 215 9.57 10.98 -3.59
C GLU A 215 8.86 9.95 -2.71
N LEU A 216 7.53 9.85 -2.79
CA LEU A 216 6.73 8.99 -1.91
C LEU A 216 7.17 7.52 -2.01
N MET A 217 7.46 7.03 -3.22
CA MET A 217 7.94 5.66 -3.44
C MET A 217 9.40 5.44 -3.06
N ALA A 218 10.14 6.48 -2.71
CA ALA A 218 11.45 6.35 -2.05
C ALA A 218 11.33 6.25 -0.51
N GLY A 219 10.20 6.70 0.05
CA GLY A 219 9.88 6.62 1.49
C GLY A 219 10.75 7.47 2.42
N ARG A 220 11.82 8.08 1.92
CA ARG A 220 12.83 8.82 2.69
C ARG A 220 13.20 10.13 1.99
N LEU A 221 13.48 11.15 2.78
CA LEU A 221 13.98 12.45 2.34
C LEU A 221 15.51 12.46 2.37
N PRO A 222 16.20 12.62 1.22
CA PRO A 222 17.65 12.77 1.18
C PRO A 222 18.13 14.05 1.86
N VAL A 223 18.95 13.92 2.91
CA VAL A 223 19.56 15.03 3.67
C VAL A 223 21.00 15.26 3.21
N SER A 224 21.70 14.19 2.82
CA SER A 224 22.99 14.21 2.13
C SER A 224 23.09 12.99 1.19
N ASP A 225 24.27 12.77 0.62
CA ASP A 225 24.64 11.56 -0.13
C ASP A 225 24.59 10.27 0.71
N GLN A 226 24.78 10.37 2.02
CA GLN A 226 24.83 9.25 2.96
C GLN A 226 23.67 9.23 3.95
N GLN A 227 22.99 10.37 4.16
CA GLN A 227 21.97 10.52 5.18
C GLN A 227 20.60 10.76 4.56
N ASN A 228 19.61 10.05 5.09
CA ASN A 228 18.21 10.29 4.79
C ASN A 228 17.39 10.21 6.08
N ARG A 229 16.18 10.76 6.05
CA ARG A 229 15.24 10.70 7.17
C ARG A 229 13.83 10.40 6.69
N MET A 230 12.96 9.93 7.57
CA MET A 230 11.54 9.82 7.25
C MET A 230 10.94 11.23 7.07
N PRO A 231 10.08 11.45 6.06
CA PRO A 231 9.30 12.67 5.96
C PRO A 231 8.34 12.81 7.14
N GLU A 232 8.01 14.04 7.54
CA GLU A 232 7.16 14.29 8.71
C GLU A 232 5.67 14.05 8.43
N SER A 233 5.26 14.23 7.17
CA SER A 233 3.88 14.01 6.71
C SER A 233 3.84 13.88 5.19
N LEU A 234 2.68 13.51 4.64
CA LEU A 234 2.46 13.45 3.19
C LEU A 234 2.73 14.81 2.50
N LYS A 235 2.57 15.93 3.19
CA LYS A 235 2.88 17.28 2.65
C LYS A 235 4.35 17.45 2.26
N GLN A 236 5.24 16.68 2.89
CA GLN A 236 6.68 16.66 2.58
C GLN A 236 7.03 15.60 1.53
N THR A 237 6.03 15.03 0.85
CA THR A 237 6.23 14.03 -0.20
C THR A 237 5.58 14.47 -1.50
N ILE A 238 6.05 13.94 -2.61
CA ILE A 238 5.43 14.09 -3.92
C ILE A 238 5.37 12.73 -4.64
N ILE A 239 4.60 12.67 -5.71
CA ILE A 239 4.62 11.58 -6.68
C ILE A 239 5.25 12.11 -7.96
N ASN A 240 6.40 11.57 -8.34
CA ASN A 240 7.11 11.91 -9.58
C ASN A 240 6.48 11.27 -10.81
N ALA A 241 6.90 11.76 -11.99
CA ALA A 241 6.40 11.30 -13.28
C ALA A 241 6.57 9.78 -13.49
N LEU A 242 7.68 9.19 -13.04
CA LEU A 242 7.89 7.74 -13.16
C LEU A 242 6.87 6.95 -12.33
N THR A 243 6.68 7.32 -11.07
CA THR A 243 5.66 6.68 -10.21
C THR A 243 4.26 6.89 -10.79
N ALA A 244 3.95 8.10 -11.26
CA ALA A 244 2.66 8.42 -11.90
C ALA A 244 2.42 7.56 -13.17
N GLN A 245 3.46 7.31 -13.96
CA GLN A 245 3.40 6.43 -15.12
C GLN A 245 3.17 4.97 -14.71
N GLU A 246 3.87 4.48 -13.67
CA GLU A 246 3.71 3.10 -13.17
C GLU A 246 2.29 2.81 -12.70
N VAL A 247 1.65 3.75 -12.01
CA VAL A 247 0.25 3.60 -11.59
C VAL A 247 -0.75 3.97 -12.70
N GLY A 248 -0.28 4.34 -13.90
CA GLY A 248 -1.14 4.62 -15.05
C GLY A 248 -1.90 5.95 -14.96
N TRP A 249 -1.36 6.95 -14.24
CA TRP A 249 -1.89 8.31 -14.25
C TRP A 249 -1.44 9.11 -15.47
N SER A 250 -0.25 8.81 -16.00
CA SER A 250 0.29 9.37 -17.24
C SER A 250 0.66 8.25 -18.23
N LYS A 251 0.66 8.57 -19.53
CA LYS A 251 1.13 7.68 -20.60
C LYS A 251 2.61 7.86 -20.85
#